data_AF-A0A8J5C8Y6-F1
#
_entry.id   AF-A0A8J5C8Y6-F1
#
_cell.length_a   1.000
_cell.length_b   1.000
_cell.length_c   1.000
_cell.angle_alpha   90.00
_cell.angle_beta   90.00
_cell.angle_gamma   90.00
#
_symmetry.space_group_name_H-M   'P 1'
#
loop_
_entity.id
_entity.type
_entity.pdbx_description
1 polymer ?
#
loop_
_entity_poly.entity_id
_entity_poly.type
_entity_poly.pdbx_seq_one_letter_code
_entity_poly.pdbx_strand_id
1 'polypeptide(L)'
;MVFCPRPSQLRSTQLTDGPIIFATSYLLPRRPFLPHPDFLRLLRRRSPVFIARDLNARHPTLGYRLTNQIGRELVAYLRRQTAKHIGPHFPTYYGPLSATSPDIVLSNAANFLYHSLTPGPLTTSDHIPIILGISTSPIPIYVPKSFAFDRTDWDAFNGDDSLQMADLPDVSRATLDDIDAALDSWMTTVKLAADRHIPKTAHRTPAYCRPSRLTQMTRFQFQALRAQAERAGWTYDNYRRYIILRLTLQDARRVESLQYWGR
;
A
#
# COMPACT_ATOMS: atom_id res chain seq x y z
N MET A 1 -5.73 6.79 14.96
CA MET A 1 -5.04 7.06 16.25
C MET A 1 -4.61 8.51 16.20
N VAL A 2 -5.17 9.38 17.05
CA VAL A 2 -4.79 10.81 17.11
C VAL A 2 -3.54 10.93 17.97
N PHE A 3 -2.47 11.53 17.45
CA PHE A 3 -1.16 11.58 18.12
C PHE A 3 -0.92 12.93 18.79
N CYS A 4 -0.47 12.88 20.05
CA CYS A 4 -0.16 14.00 20.96
C CYS A 4 1.22 13.72 21.60
N PRO A 5 2.09 14.71 21.88
CA PRO A 5 3.51 14.46 22.10
C PRO A 5 3.76 13.83 23.48
N ARG A 6 4.24 12.59 23.48
CA ARG A 6 4.67 11.82 24.67
C ARG A 6 6.04 11.18 24.39
N PRO A 7 6.81 10.77 25.43
CA PRO A 7 8.06 10.03 25.27
C PRO A 7 7.86 8.86 24.31
N SER A 8 8.93 8.50 23.57
CA SER A 8 8.88 7.53 22.48
C SER A 8 8.04 6.31 22.83
N GLN A 9 6.89 6.13 22.17
CA GLN A 9 5.99 5.02 22.46
C GLN A 9 6.29 3.90 21.49
N LEU A 10 6.68 2.76 22.04
CA LEU A 10 6.75 1.50 21.32
C LEU A 10 5.50 0.69 21.66
N ARG A 11 4.71 0.34 20.66
CA ARG A 11 3.58 -0.59 20.81
C ARG A 11 3.80 -1.79 19.92
N SER A 12 3.45 -2.97 20.40
CA SER A 12 3.46 -4.19 19.60
C SER A 12 2.10 -4.86 19.61
N THR A 13 1.65 -5.31 18.45
CA THR A 13 0.38 -6.03 18.29
C THR A 13 0.66 -7.37 17.62
N GLN A 14 0.05 -8.45 18.09
CA GLN A 14 0.24 -9.79 17.53
C GLN A 14 -0.73 -10.04 16.38
N LEU A 15 -0.22 -10.46 15.22
CA LEU A 15 -1.01 -11.07 14.16
C LEU A 15 -0.78 -12.57 14.10
N THR A 16 -1.60 -13.27 13.31
CA THR A 16 -1.37 -14.67 12.92
C THR A 16 0.03 -14.86 12.34
N ASP A 17 0.47 -13.93 11.49
CA ASP A 17 1.78 -13.98 10.81
C ASP A 17 2.96 -13.45 11.65
N GLY A 18 2.72 -13.13 12.93
CA GLY A 18 3.73 -12.59 13.85
C GLY A 18 3.43 -11.16 14.32
N PRO A 19 4.29 -10.60 15.18
CA PRO A 19 4.06 -9.28 15.75
C PRO A 19 4.32 -8.16 14.72
N ILE A 20 3.55 -7.09 14.84
CA ILE A 20 3.81 -5.78 14.24
C ILE A 20 4.27 -4.84 15.34
N ILE A 21 5.22 -3.97 15.01
CA ILE A 21 5.76 -2.99 15.94
C ILE A 21 5.49 -1.59 15.39
N PHE A 22 4.94 -0.74 16.24
CA PHE A 22 4.73 0.68 16.01
C PHE A 22 5.66 1.46 16.90
N ALA A 23 6.46 2.34 16.32
CA ALA A 23 7.29 3.28 17.04
C ALA A 23 6.86 4.69 16.69
N THR A 24 6.53 5.48 17.70
CA THR A 24 6.35 6.92 17.56
C THR A 24 7.32 7.64 18.48
N SER A 25 7.87 8.74 18.01
CA SER A 25 8.70 9.62 18.83
C SER A 25 8.71 10.99 18.21
N TYR A 26 9.01 12.02 18.98
CA TYR A 26 9.20 13.38 18.50
C TYR A 26 10.70 13.69 18.47
N LEU A 27 11.22 14.26 17.38
CA LEU A 27 12.59 14.80 17.35
C LEU A 27 12.48 16.32 17.47
N LEU A 28 13.08 16.89 18.51
CA LEU A 28 13.17 18.35 18.62
C LEU A 28 13.86 18.92 17.36
N PRO A 29 13.30 19.95 16.71
CA PRO A 29 13.83 20.52 15.45
C PRO A 29 15.29 20.95 15.52
N ARG A 30 15.78 21.26 16.73
CA ARG A 30 17.16 21.69 16.98
C ARG A 30 18.16 20.55 17.16
N ARG A 31 17.72 19.29 17.16
CA ARG A 31 18.65 18.16 17.26
C ARG A 31 19.29 17.93 15.89
N PRO A 32 20.63 18.00 15.76
CA PRO A 32 21.25 18.01 14.44
C PRO A 32 21.38 16.61 13.78
N PHE A 33 21.10 15.54 14.52
CA PHE A 33 21.34 14.15 14.08
C PHE A 33 20.20 13.19 14.46
N LEU A 34 20.06 12.11 13.69
CA LEU A 34 19.20 11.00 14.04
C LEU A 34 19.82 10.16 15.17
N PRO A 35 19.03 9.64 16.13
CA PRO A 35 19.52 8.68 17.11
C PRO A 35 19.75 7.32 16.43
N HIS A 36 20.90 7.17 15.75
CA HIS A 36 21.23 6.01 14.93
C HIS A 36 21.07 4.66 15.65
N PRO A 37 21.50 4.47 16.91
CA PRO A 37 21.34 3.19 17.61
C PRO A 37 19.87 2.76 17.73
N ASP A 38 18.97 3.69 18.06
CA ASP A 38 17.55 3.41 18.21
C ASP A 38 16.90 3.09 16.85
N PHE A 39 17.23 3.88 15.82
CA PHE A 39 16.76 3.64 14.46
C PHE A 39 17.20 2.26 13.96
N LEU A 40 18.49 1.93 14.10
CA LEU A 40 19.01 0.63 13.67
C LEU A 40 18.39 -0.51 14.48
N ARG A 41 18.18 -0.34 15.79
CA ARG A 41 17.53 -1.36 16.64
C ARG A 41 16.10 -1.63 16.20
N LEU A 42 15.37 -0.62 15.72
CA LEU A 42 14.03 -0.78 15.18
C LEU A 42 14.07 -1.37 13.77
N LEU A 43 14.85 -0.78 12.86
CA LEU A 43 14.89 -1.14 11.45
C LEU A 43 15.46 -2.54 11.19
N ARG A 44 16.37 -3.05 12.05
CA ARG A 44 16.95 -4.39 11.91
C ARG A 44 16.07 -5.52 12.48
N ARG A 45 14.89 -5.21 12.99
CA ARG A 45 13.98 -6.26 13.51
C ARG A 45 13.50 -7.18 12.39
N ARG A 46 13.28 -8.44 12.74
CA ARG A 46 12.74 -9.47 11.84
C ARG A 46 11.22 -9.39 11.63
N SER A 47 10.55 -8.54 12.40
CA SER A 47 9.12 -8.30 12.33
C SER A 47 8.84 -6.98 11.61
N PRO A 48 7.66 -6.81 10.98
CA PRO A 48 7.26 -5.53 10.42
C PRO A 48 7.30 -4.42 11.47
N VAL A 49 7.98 -3.33 11.13
CA VAL A 49 8.07 -2.12 11.95
C VAL A 49 7.53 -0.95 11.15
N PHE A 50 6.72 -0.12 11.79
CA PHE A 50 6.29 1.19 11.29
C PHE A 50 6.78 2.26 12.26
N ILE A 51 7.53 3.23 11.74
CA ILE A 51 8.06 4.35 12.51
C ILE A 51 7.38 5.61 11.97
N ALA A 52 6.53 6.26 12.75
CA ALA A 52 5.90 7.53 12.38
C ALA A 52 6.45 8.65 13.27
N ARG A 53 7.06 9.67 12.66
CA ARG A 53 7.78 10.71 13.38
C ARG A 53 7.88 12.02 12.60
N ASP A 54 7.72 13.14 13.30
CA ASP A 54 8.22 14.44 12.85
C ASP A 54 9.75 14.43 12.90
N LEU A 55 10.37 14.34 11.73
CA LEU A 55 11.82 14.29 11.57
C LEU A 55 12.42 15.63 11.14
N ASN A 56 11.61 16.54 10.59
CA ASN A 56 12.09 17.76 9.95
C ASN A 56 13.24 17.49 8.94
N ALA A 57 13.23 16.31 8.30
CA ALA A 57 14.28 15.90 7.37
C ALA A 57 14.10 16.61 6.02
N ARG A 58 15.16 17.22 5.50
CA ARG A 58 15.14 17.95 4.22
C ARG A 58 16.17 17.36 3.28
N HIS A 59 15.73 16.89 2.13
CA HIS A 59 16.58 16.40 1.03
C HIS A 59 15.79 16.38 -0.29
N PRO A 60 16.41 16.58 -1.47
CA PRO A 60 15.76 16.47 -2.78
C PRO A 60 14.96 15.18 -3.01
N THR A 61 15.50 14.04 -2.58
CA THR A 61 14.80 12.73 -2.60
C THR A 61 13.50 12.70 -1.79
N LEU A 62 13.33 13.63 -0.85
CA LEU A 62 12.11 13.79 -0.04
C LEU A 62 11.24 14.97 -0.54
N GLY A 63 11.57 15.57 -1.69
CA GLY A 63 10.82 16.70 -2.28
C GLY A 63 11.24 18.10 -1.81
N TYR A 64 12.33 18.23 -1.06
CA TYR A 64 12.83 19.54 -0.59
C TYR A 64 13.95 20.09 -1.48
N ARG A 65 13.99 21.41 -1.69
CA ARG A 65 15.09 22.08 -2.41
C ARG A 65 16.42 22.03 -1.66
N LEU A 66 16.34 22.19 -0.34
CA LEU A 66 17.51 22.22 0.54
C LEU A 66 17.74 20.86 1.18
N THR A 67 19.01 20.61 1.55
CA THR A 67 19.41 19.41 2.27
C THR A 67 19.88 19.77 3.68
N ASN A 68 19.39 19.05 4.69
CA ASN A 68 19.92 19.12 6.06
C ASN A 68 20.57 17.79 6.48
N GLN A 69 21.25 17.78 7.63
CA GLN A 69 21.98 16.62 8.13
C GLN A 69 21.07 15.39 8.33
N ILE A 70 19.92 15.59 8.98
CA ILE A 70 18.91 14.54 9.17
C ILE A 70 18.46 13.95 7.83
N GLY A 71 18.21 14.80 6.83
CA GLY A 71 17.84 14.37 5.48
C GLY A 71 18.93 13.54 4.80
N ARG A 72 20.21 13.91 4.94
CA ARG A 72 21.33 13.10 4.44
C ARG A 72 21.38 11.72 5.09
N GLU A 73 21.26 11.67 6.41
CA GLU A 73 21.29 10.43 7.19
C GLU A 73 20.09 9.53 6.88
N LEU A 74 18.89 10.11 6.80
CA LEU A 74 17.69 9.38 6.44
C LEU A 74 17.80 8.79 5.03
N VAL A 75 18.20 9.58 4.05
CA VAL A 75 18.38 9.11 2.67
C VAL A 75 19.47 8.05 2.57
N ALA A 76 20.50 8.09 3.42
CA ALA A 76 21.46 6.99 3.51
C ALA A 76 20.80 5.67 3.96
N TYR A 77 19.87 5.70 4.92
CA TYR A 77 19.10 4.51 5.30
C TYR A 77 18.22 3.99 4.16
N LEU A 78 17.59 4.90 3.41
CA LEU A 78 16.75 4.56 2.26
C LEU A 78 17.56 3.91 1.13
N ARG A 79 18.70 4.53 0.76
CA ARG A 79 19.62 4.01 -0.27
C ARG A 79 20.19 2.65 0.07
N ARG A 80 20.48 2.40 1.35
CA ARG A 80 20.95 1.09 1.85
C ARG A 80 19.82 0.07 2.02
N GLN A 81 18.57 0.43 1.66
CA GLN A 81 17.37 -0.40 1.84
C GLN A 81 17.13 -0.89 3.29
N THR A 82 17.76 -0.23 4.27
CA THR A 82 17.57 -0.52 5.70
C THR A 82 16.25 0.03 6.22
N ALA A 83 15.78 1.12 5.62
CA ALA A 83 14.48 1.71 5.83
C ALA A 83 13.81 1.95 4.48
N LYS A 84 12.48 2.03 4.49
CA LYS A 84 11.66 2.43 3.35
C LYS A 84 10.82 3.61 3.75
N HIS A 85 10.80 4.63 2.90
CA HIS A 85 9.87 5.73 3.03
C HIS A 85 8.53 5.28 2.44
N ILE A 86 7.52 5.12 3.31
CA ILE A 86 6.19 4.69 2.87
C ILE A 86 5.21 5.86 2.73
N GLY A 87 5.64 7.06 3.12
CA GLY A 87 4.86 8.30 3.04
C GLY A 87 5.06 9.14 4.30
N PRO A 88 4.21 10.16 4.50
CA PRO A 88 3.16 10.60 3.58
C PRO A 88 3.75 11.27 2.32
N HIS A 89 2.98 11.20 1.23
CA HIS A 89 3.30 11.86 -0.05
C HIS A 89 2.43 13.09 -0.28
N PHE A 90 1.89 13.65 0.80
CA PHE A 90 1.10 14.88 0.84
C PHE A 90 1.66 15.79 1.94
N PRO A 91 1.47 17.12 1.85
CA PRO A 91 1.93 18.04 2.88
C PRO A 91 1.29 17.74 4.24
N THR A 92 2.10 17.70 5.29
CA THR A 92 1.64 17.44 6.66
C THR A 92 1.73 18.65 7.57
N TYR A 93 2.35 19.73 7.09
CA TYR A 93 2.50 20.98 7.81
C TYR A 93 2.10 22.14 6.90
N TYR A 94 1.24 23.02 7.41
CA TYR A 94 0.78 24.23 6.74
C TYR A 94 1.14 25.45 7.59
N GLY A 95 2.18 26.16 7.16
CA GLY A 95 2.54 27.47 7.69
C GLY A 95 1.85 28.60 6.91
N PRO A 96 1.99 29.86 7.37
CA PRO A 96 1.30 31.01 6.78
C PRO A 96 1.51 31.18 5.26
N LEU A 97 2.68 30.79 4.74
CA LEU A 97 3.09 30.96 3.34
C LEU A 97 3.67 29.68 2.72
N SER A 98 3.51 28.51 3.35
CA SER A 98 4.18 27.29 2.88
C SER A 98 3.48 26.02 3.33
N ALA A 99 3.47 25.01 2.46
CA ALA A 99 3.07 23.65 2.79
C ALA A 99 4.30 22.72 2.69
N THR A 100 4.60 21.95 3.74
CA THR A 100 5.77 21.05 3.78
C THR A 100 5.41 19.71 4.41
N SER A 101 6.33 18.73 4.38
CA SER A 101 6.11 17.36 4.88
C SER A 101 7.20 16.94 5.88
N PRO A 102 7.29 17.60 7.06
CA PRO A 102 8.29 17.27 8.07
C PRO A 102 8.02 15.93 8.77
N ASP A 103 6.77 15.49 8.77
CA ASP A 103 6.35 14.17 9.27
C ASP A 103 6.67 13.09 8.26
N ILE A 104 7.33 12.02 8.73
CA ILE A 104 7.77 10.91 7.89
C ILE A 104 7.33 9.60 8.54
N VAL A 105 6.80 8.70 7.71
CA VAL A 105 6.50 7.32 8.07
C VAL A 105 7.46 6.38 7.33
N LEU A 106 8.19 5.61 8.11
CA LEU A 106 9.15 4.62 7.64
C LEU A 106 8.69 3.21 7.96
N SER A 107 9.14 2.27 7.13
CA SER A 107 9.03 0.85 7.42
C SER A 107 10.36 0.13 7.22
N ASN A 108 10.54 -1.04 7.83
CA ASN A 108 11.75 -1.83 7.67
C ASN A 108 11.69 -2.78 6.46
N ALA A 109 12.82 -3.42 6.19
CA ALA A 109 12.95 -4.36 5.09
C ALA A 109 11.99 -5.57 5.23
N ALA A 110 11.67 -5.99 6.47
CA ALA A 110 10.83 -7.15 6.77
C ALA A 110 9.32 -6.91 6.69
N ASN A 111 8.87 -5.72 6.30
CA ASN A 111 7.45 -5.42 6.16
C ASN A 111 6.82 -6.13 4.95
N PHE A 112 5.84 -6.98 5.20
CA PHE A 112 5.03 -7.68 4.20
C PHE A 112 3.57 -7.21 4.18
N LEU A 113 3.21 -6.22 5.01
CA LEU A 113 1.84 -5.77 5.20
C LEU A 113 1.48 -4.66 4.22
N TYR A 114 0.21 -4.66 3.85
CA TYR A 114 -0.38 -3.57 3.11
C TYR A 114 -0.54 -2.37 4.01
N HIS A 115 -0.29 -1.20 3.45
CA HIS A 115 -0.45 0.04 4.15
C HIS A 115 -1.01 1.12 3.22
N SER A 116 -1.74 2.05 3.80
CA SER A 116 -2.23 3.25 3.14
C SER A 116 -2.04 4.43 4.08
N LEU A 117 -1.69 5.58 3.53
CA LEU A 117 -1.60 6.83 4.27
C LEU A 117 -2.56 7.83 3.66
N THR A 118 -3.44 8.39 4.49
CA THR A 118 -4.37 9.44 4.08
C THR A 118 -4.28 10.61 5.07
N PRO A 119 -4.52 11.84 4.61
CA PRO A 119 -4.67 12.96 5.52
C PRO A 119 -5.87 12.72 6.43
N GLY A 120 -5.71 13.07 7.70
CA GLY A 120 -6.77 13.06 8.71
C GLY A 120 -7.61 14.34 8.66
N PRO A 121 -8.62 14.43 9.53
CA PRO A 121 -9.43 15.63 9.64
C PRO A 121 -8.58 16.83 10.04
N LEU A 122 -8.97 18.01 9.57
CA LEU A 122 -8.32 19.26 9.95
C LEU A 122 -8.44 19.44 11.48
N THR A 123 -7.35 19.89 12.10
CA THR A 123 -7.32 20.20 13.53
C THR A 123 -6.91 21.65 13.74
N THR A 124 -6.88 22.11 14.98
CA THR A 124 -6.36 23.43 15.34
C THR A 124 -4.82 23.52 15.26
N SER A 125 -4.12 22.40 15.03
CA SER A 125 -2.68 22.41 14.76
C SER A 125 -2.41 22.76 13.30
N ASP A 126 -1.27 23.42 13.08
CA ASP A 126 -0.60 23.58 11.79
C ASP A 126 -0.17 22.26 11.14
N HIS A 127 -0.11 21.17 11.91
CA HIS A 127 0.08 19.82 11.39
C HIS A 127 -1.24 19.12 11.07
N ILE A 128 -1.29 18.46 9.91
CA ILE A 128 -2.38 17.56 9.53
C ILE A 128 -2.12 16.17 10.12
N PRO A 129 -3.08 15.59 10.87
CA PRO A 129 -2.95 14.22 11.35
C PRO A 129 -2.79 13.23 10.19
N ILE A 130 -1.95 12.21 10.39
CA ILE A 130 -1.77 11.14 9.39
C ILE A 130 -2.58 9.91 9.83
N ILE A 131 -3.43 9.41 8.94
CA ILE A 131 -4.13 8.14 9.13
C ILE A 131 -3.33 7.04 8.41
N LEU A 132 -2.69 6.16 9.18
CA LEU A 132 -2.01 4.96 8.70
C LEU A 132 -2.96 3.76 8.80
N GLY A 133 -3.45 3.29 7.66
CA GLY A 133 -4.16 2.02 7.53
C GLY A 133 -3.16 0.88 7.32
N ILE A 134 -3.33 -0.24 8.01
CA ILE A 134 -2.52 -1.45 7.85
C ILE A 134 -3.44 -2.65 7.72
N SER A 135 -3.12 -3.53 6.78
CA SER A 135 -3.93 -4.71 6.50
C SER A 135 -3.06 -5.92 6.19
N THR A 136 -3.58 -7.10 6.50
CA THR A 136 -3.06 -8.40 6.05
C THR A 136 -3.59 -8.81 4.68
N SER A 137 -4.61 -8.10 4.19
CA SER A 137 -5.25 -8.26 2.89
C SER A 137 -5.06 -7.03 2.01
N PRO A 138 -5.09 -7.17 0.68
CA PRO A 138 -4.89 -6.03 -0.21
C PRO A 138 -5.87 -4.89 0.05
N ILE A 139 -5.34 -3.67 0.15
CA ILE A 139 -6.14 -2.45 0.27
C ILE A 139 -6.44 -1.99 -1.17
N PRO A 140 -7.72 -2.01 -1.61
CA PRO A 140 -8.08 -1.56 -2.94
C PRO A 140 -7.89 -0.04 -3.05
N ILE A 141 -7.27 0.40 -4.13
CA ILE A 141 -7.19 1.81 -4.48
C ILE A 141 -8.30 2.09 -5.49
N TYR A 142 -9.22 2.97 -5.14
CA TYR A 142 -10.27 3.39 -6.05
C TYR A 142 -9.68 4.22 -7.19
N VAL A 143 -9.98 3.82 -8.41
CA VAL A 143 -9.59 4.51 -9.63
C VAL A 143 -10.84 4.83 -10.45
N PRO A 144 -10.79 5.85 -11.32
CA PRO A 144 -11.85 6.05 -12.30
C PRO A 144 -12.13 4.74 -13.05
N LYS A 145 -13.43 4.46 -13.27
CA LYS A 145 -13.85 3.24 -13.98
C LYS A 145 -13.11 3.17 -15.31
N SER A 146 -12.38 2.08 -15.52
CA SER A 146 -11.68 1.81 -16.77
C SER A 146 -12.00 0.39 -17.24
N PHE A 147 -12.00 0.19 -18.55
CA PHE A 147 -12.24 -1.10 -19.17
C PHE A 147 -11.16 -2.12 -18.77
N ALA A 148 -11.59 -3.29 -18.33
CA ALA A 148 -10.73 -4.44 -18.03
C ALA A 148 -10.76 -5.43 -19.19
N PHE A 149 -9.98 -5.10 -20.22
CA PHE A 149 -9.86 -5.89 -21.45
C PHE A 149 -9.40 -7.34 -21.20
N ASP A 150 -8.62 -7.58 -20.15
CA ASP A 150 -8.14 -8.91 -19.75
C ASP A 150 -9.24 -9.84 -19.22
N ARG A 151 -10.38 -9.28 -18.81
CA ARG A 151 -11.54 -10.02 -18.30
C ARG A 151 -12.74 -9.99 -19.25
N THR A 152 -12.53 -9.49 -20.45
CA THR A 152 -13.58 -9.39 -21.46
C THR A 152 -13.83 -10.76 -22.07
N ASP A 153 -15.10 -11.11 -22.19
CA ASP A 153 -15.52 -12.20 -23.05
C ASP A 153 -15.51 -11.68 -24.50
N TRP A 154 -14.40 -11.96 -25.20
CA TRP A 154 -14.20 -11.48 -26.56
C TRP A 154 -15.13 -12.17 -27.56
N ASP A 155 -15.57 -13.40 -27.27
CA ASP A 155 -16.49 -14.12 -28.15
C ASP A 155 -17.88 -13.45 -28.10
N ALA A 156 -18.35 -13.09 -26.90
CA ALA A 156 -19.59 -12.33 -26.73
C ALA A 156 -19.53 -10.93 -27.35
N PHE A 157 -18.39 -10.23 -27.22
CA PHE A 157 -18.21 -8.92 -27.84
C PHE A 157 -18.22 -9.01 -29.37
N ASN A 158 -17.48 -9.95 -29.96
CA ASN A 158 -17.41 -10.14 -31.41
C ASN A 158 -18.74 -10.63 -32.00
N GLY A 159 -19.54 -11.37 -31.22
CA GLY A 159 -20.86 -11.86 -31.61
C GLY A 159 -22.00 -10.85 -31.43
N ASP A 160 -21.73 -9.59 -31.06
CA ASP A 160 -22.76 -8.58 -30.92
C ASP A 160 -23.24 -8.08 -32.29
N ASP A 161 -24.49 -8.35 -32.62
CA ASP A 161 -25.12 -7.96 -33.90
C ASP A 161 -25.00 -6.45 -34.19
N SER A 162 -24.97 -5.60 -33.16
CA SER A 162 -24.82 -4.15 -33.35
C SER A 162 -23.47 -3.76 -33.95
N LEU A 163 -22.43 -4.60 -33.81
CA LEU A 163 -21.13 -4.39 -34.43
C LEU A 163 -21.08 -4.83 -35.90
N GLN A 164 -22.09 -5.57 -36.40
CA GLN A 164 -22.17 -5.90 -37.82
C GLN A 164 -22.49 -4.67 -38.68
N MET A 165 -23.07 -3.64 -38.07
CA MET A 165 -23.26 -2.31 -38.68
C MET A 165 -23.96 -2.37 -40.05
N ALA A 166 -24.94 -3.26 -40.18
CA ALA A 166 -25.64 -3.55 -41.42
C ALA A 166 -26.44 -2.36 -41.97
N ASP A 167 -26.83 -1.41 -41.11
CA ASP A 167 -27.67 -0.26 -41.44
C ASP A 167 -26.88 1.06 -41.61
N LEU A 168 -25.58 1.00 -41.92
CA LEU A 168 -24.79 2.22 -42.15
C LEU A 168 -25.24 2.93 -43.44
N PRO A 169 -25.41 4.26 -43.42
CA PRO A 169 -25.79 5.03 -44.59
C PRO A 169 -24.69 5.00 -45.66
N ASP A 170 -25.08 4.97 -46.94
CA ASP A 170 -24.14 5.08 -48.07
C ASP A 170 -23.55 6.49 -48.15
N VAL A 171 -22.27 6.60 -47.80
CA VAL A 171 -21.54 7.88 -47.76
C VAL A 171 -20.91 8.27 -49.10
N SER A 172 -21.08 7.47 -50.16
CA SER A 172 -20.41 7.70 -51.45
C SER A 172 -20.85 8.98 -52.19
N ARG A 173 -21.99 9.57 -51.80
CA ARG A 173 -22.50 10.88 -52.28
C ARG A 173 -22.97 11.79 -51.14
N ALA A 174 -22.48 11.57 -49.94
CA ALA A 174 -22.90 12.27 -48.72
C ALA A 174 -22.23 13.64 -48.57
N THR A 175 -22.89 14.54 -47.85
CA THR A 175 -22.27 15.81 -47.43
C THR A 175 -21.30 15.57 -46.27
N LEU A 176 -20.48 16.57 -45.92
CA LEU A 176 -19.60 16.46 -44.75
C LEU A 176 -20.40 16.23 -43.45
N ASP A 177 -21.55 16.87 -43.31
CA ASP A 177 -22.43 16.71 -42.14
C ASP A 177 -22.99 15.28 -42.04
N ASP A 178 -23.34 14.67 -43.18
CA ASP A 178 -23.80 13.27 -43.24
C ASP A 178 -22.68 12.28 -42.85
N ILE A 179 -21.44 12.58 -43.22
CA ILE A 179 -20.26 11.78 -42.87
C ILE A 179 -20.00 11.87 -41.36
N ASP A 180 -20.04 13.07 -40.78
CA ASP A 180 -19.86 13.27 -39.34
C ASP A 180 -20.97 12.58 -38.53
N ALA A 181 -22.22 12.66 -38.99
CA ALA A 181 -23.34 11.97 -38.36
C ALA A 181 -23.20 10.43 -38.42
N ALA A 182 -22.73 9.88 -39.54
CA ALA A 182 -22.44 8.46 -39.68
C ALA A 182 -21.30 8.02 -38.76
N LEU A 183 -20.24 8.83 -38.64
CA LEU A 183 -19.11 8.59 -37.74
C LEU A 183 -19.54 8.60 -36.28
N ASP A 184 -20.37 9.56 -35.87
CA ASP A 184 -20.90 9.66 -34.51
C ASP A 184 -21.80 8.47 -34.17
N SER A 185 -22.64 8.04 -35.11
CA SER A 185 -23.47 6.83 -34.98
C SER A 185 -22.59 5.58 -34.81
N TRP A 186 -21.58 5.42 -35.66
CA TRP A 186 -20.61 4.33 -35.57
C TRP A 186 -19.90 4.32 -34.21
N MET A 187 -19.36 5.47 -33.80
CA MET A 187 -18.61 5.59 -32.56
C MET A 187 -19.48 5.34 -31.33
N THR A 188 -20.75 5.77 -31.38
CA THR A 188 -21.73 5.53 -30.32
C THR A 188 -22.06 4.05 -30.21
N THR A 189 -22.30 3.36 -31.32
CA THR A 189 -22.57 1.92 -31.35
C THR A 189 -21.40 1.12 -30.77
N VAL A 190 -20.17 1.42 -31.18
CA VAL A 190 -18.96 0.76 -30.64
C VAL A 190 -18.81 1.02 -29.14
N LYS A 191 -19.03 2.26 -28.67
CA LYS A 191 -18.99 2.59 -27.23
C LYS A 191 -20.05 1.83 -26.43
N LEU A 192 -21.28 1.69 -26.95
CA LEU A 192 -22.36 0.97 -26.29
C LEU A 192 -22.13 -0.55 -26.27
N ALA A 193 -21.58 -1.12 -27.34
CA ALA A 193 -21.16 -2.52 -27.35
C ALA A 193 -20.02 -2.76 -26.35
N ALA A 194 -19.01 -1.89 -26.34
CA ALA A 194 -17.92 -1.95 -25.37
C ALA A 194 -18.43 -1.86 -23.93
N ASP A 195 -19.36 -0.94 -23.65
CA ASP A 195 -19.95 -0.78 -22.32
C ASP A 195 -20.76 -1.99 -21.84
N ARG A 196 -21.37 -2.74 -22.76
CA ARG A 196 -22.15 -3.95 -22.46
C ARG A 196 -21.26 -5.15 -22.14
N HIS A 197 -20.19 -5.35 -22.91
CA HIS A 197 -19.40 -6.60 -22.86
C HIS A 197 -18.06 -6.47 -22.12
N ILE A 198 -17.50 -5.26 -22.04
CA ILE A 198 -16.20 -5.04 -21.43
C ILE A 198 -16.41 -4.64 -19.96
N PRO A 199 -16.08 -5.51 -19.00
CA PRO A 199 -16.28 -5.19 -17.59
C PRO A 199 -15.42 -3.99 -17.21
N LYS A 200 -16.01 -3.04 -16.47
CA LYS A 200 -15.29 -1.88 -15.93
C LYS A 200 -14.77 -2.18 -14.54
N THR A 201 -13.49 -1.90 -14.30
CA THR A 201 -12.88 -1.98 -12.96
C THR A 201 -12.75 -0.59 -12.37
N ALA A 202 -13.21 -0.45 -11.12
CA ALA A 202 -13.14 0.81 -10.34
C ALA A 202 -12.08 0.76 -9.24
N HIS A 203 -11.33 -0.35 -9.15
CA HIS A 203 -10.29 -0.53 -8.15
C HIS A 203 -9.08 -1.19 -8.77
N ARG A 204 -7.90 -0.74 -8.34
CA ARG A 204 -6.63 -1.40 -8.60
C ARG A 204 -6.05 -1.89 -7.28
N THR A 205 -5.52 -3.11 -7.31
CA THR A 205 -4.73 -3.62 -6.20
C THR A 205 -3.26 -3.33 -6.50
N PRO A 206 -2.57 -2.49 -5.71
CA PRO A 206 -1.15 -2.22 -5.93
C PRO A 206 -0.34 -3.51 -5.80
N ALA A 207 0.83 -3.57 -6.45
CA ALA A 207 1.73 -4.71 -6.30
C ALA A 207 2.16 -4.86 -4.82
N TYR A 208 2.22 -6.11 -4.35
CA TYR A 208 2.51 -6.43 -2.96
C TYR A 208 3.26 -7.76 -2.84
N CYS A 209 3.84 -7.98 -1.66
CA CYS A 209 4.49 -9.24 -1.30
C CYS A 209 3.47 -10.39 -1.18
N ARG A 210 3.34 -11.19 -2.24
CA ARG A 210 2.38 -12.30 -2.31
C ARG A 210 2.83 -13.47 -1.43
N PRO A 211 1.93 -14.05 -0.60
CA PRO A 211 2.25 -15.25 0.16
C PRO A 211 2.53 -16.44 -0.75
N SER A 212 3.64 -17.13 -0.51
CA SER A 212 3.95 -18.41 -1.13
C SER A 212 2.96 -19.50 -0.71
N ARG A 213 2.91 -20.59 -1.47
CA ARG A 213 2.12 -21.78 -1.12
C ARG A 213 2.46 -22.31 0.28
N LEU A 214 3.75 -22.28 0.65
CA LEU A 214 4.22 -22.68 1.98
C LEU A 214 3.59 -21.80 3.08
N THR A 215 3.62 -20.48 2.91
CA THR A 215 3.01 -19.53 3.85
C THR A 215 1.51 -19.76 3.99
N GLN A 216 0.81 -19.98 2.88
CA GLN A 216 -0.63 -20.25 2.88
C GLN A 216 -0.94 -21.55 3.65
N MET A 217 -0.27 -22.65 3.31
CA MET A 217 -0.46 -23.94 3.98
C MET A 217 -0.13 -23.90 5.47
N THR A 218 0.99 -23.26 5.84
CA THR A 218 1.40 -23.09 7.25
C THR A 218 0.36 -22.28 8.02
N ARG A 219 -0.21 -21.24 7.41
CA ARG A 219 -1.30 -20.45 8.02
C ARG A 219 -2.56 -21.28 8.25
N PHE A 220 -2.98 -22.07 7.25
CA PHE A 220 -4.14 -22.96 7.41
C PHE A 220 -3.92 -23.97 8.54
N GLN A 221 -2.74 -24.61 8.58
CA GLN A 221 -2.39 -25.52 9.67
C GLN A 221 -2.39 -24.83 11.04
N PHE A 222 -1.83 -23.62 11.12
CA PHE A 222 -1.80 -22.83 12.36
C PHE A 222 -3.21 -22.48 12.85
N GLN A 223 -4.09 -22.06 11.95
CA GLN A 223 -5.48 -21.74 12.28
C GLN A 223 -6.27 -22.98 12.70
N ALA A 224 -6.12 -24.10 11.99
CA ALA A 224 -6.75 -25.37 12.33
C ALA A 224 -6.32 -25.86 13.72
N LEU A 225 -5.01 -25.80 14.01
CA LEU A 225 -4.47 -26.19 15.31
C LEU A 225 -4.99 -25.30 16.45
N ARG A 226 -5.09 -23.99 16.23
CA ARG A 226 -5.70 -23.06 17.21
C ARG A 226 -7.17 -23.39 17.45
N ALA A 227 -7.95 -23.59 16.39
CA ALA A 227 -9.37 -23.94 16.52
C ALA A 227 -9.57 -25.29 17.23
N GLN A 228 -8.67 -26.25 17.04
CA GLN A 228 -8.67 -27.51 17.77
C GLN A 228 -8.36 -27.28 19.26
N ALA A 229 -7.33 -26.51 19.57
CA ALA A 229 -6.93 -26.22 20.95
C ALA A 229 -7.98 -25.40 21.71
N GLU A 230 -8.72 -24.52 21.02
CA GLU A 230 -9.85 -23.79 21.59
C GLU A 230 -11.01 -24.71 22.00
N ARG A 231 -11.18 -25.86 21.32
CA ARG A 231 -12.24 -26.84 21.65
C ARG A 231 -11.80 -27.88 22.68
N ALA A 232 -10.58 -28.39 22.55
CA ALA A 232 -10.11 -29.57 23.29
C ALA A 232 -9.00 -29.27 24.31
N GLY A 233 -8.53 -28.03 24.40
CA GLY A 233 -7.38 -27.63 25.21
C GLY A 233 -6.04 -27.85 24.53
N TRP A 234 -4.98 -27.32 25.14
CA TRP A 234 -3.60 -27.47 24.67
C TRP A 234 -2.97 -28.75 25.22
N THR A 235 -2.50 -29.62 24.32
CA THR A 235 -1.54 -30.67 24.67
C THR A 235 -0.11 -30.18 24.49
N TYR A 236 0.84 -30.88 25.09
CA TYR A 236 2.27 -30.57 24.92
C TYR A 236 2.70 -30.58 23.44
N ASP A 237 2.27 -31.60 22.69
CA ASP A 237 2.60 -31.74 21.27
C ASP A 237 1.95 -30.66 20.42
N ASN A 238 0.68 -30.32 20.69
CA ASN A 238 -0.01 -29.24 20.01
C ASN A 238 0.67 -27.89 20.29
N TYR A 239 1.13 -27.66 21.52
CA TYR A 239 1.86 -26.44 21.86
C TYR A 239 3.23 -26.37 21.16
N ARG A 240 3.99 -27.47 21.13
CA ARG A 240 5.25 -27.54 20.35
C ARG A 240 5.00 -27.27 18.87
N ARG A 241 3.99 -27.91 18.28
CA ARG A 241 3.62 -27.71 16.88
C ARG A 241 3.19 -26.26 16.60
N TYR A 242 2.46 -25.64 17.52
CA TYR A 242 2.08 -24.23 17.46
C TYR A 242 3.31 -23.31 17.39
N ILE A 243 4.32 -23.55 18.23
CA ILE A 243 5.57 -22.76 18.22
C ILE A 243 6.29 -22.92 16.88
N ILE A 244 6.41 -24.14 16.37
CA ILE A 244 7.04 -24.41 15.06
C ILE A 244 6.30 -23.68 13.95
N LEU A 245 4.98 -23.87 13.83
CA LEU A 245 4.17 -23.23 12.79
C LEU A 245 4.27 -21.70 12.86
N ARG A 246 4.27 -21.13 14.06
CA ARG A 246 4.44 -19.68 14.25
C ARG A 246 5.80 -19.19 13.74
N LEU A 247 6.88 -19.89 14.09
CA LEU A 247 8.25 -19.53 13.68
C LEU A 247 8.42 -19.69 12.17
N THR A 248 7.91 -20.78 11.60
CA THR A 248 7.91 -21.03 10.15
C THR A 248 7.17 -19.94 9.40
N LEU A 249 5.98 -19.55 9.87
CA LEU A 249 5.18 -18.51 9.24
C LEU A 249 5.88 -17.14 9.30
N GLN A 250 6.48 -16.80 10.44
CA GLN A 250 7.24 -15.56 10.59
C GLN A 250 8.46 -15.51 9.67
N ASP A 251 9.22 -16.60 9.57
CA ASP A 251 10.41 -16.63 8.72
C ASP A 251 10.06 -16.64 7.23
N ALA A 252 9.02 -17.39 6.82
CA ALA A 252 8.54 -17.38 5.45
C ALA A 252 8.12 -15.98 5.01
N ARG A 253 7.33 -15.27 5.82
CA ARG A 253 6.95 -13.87 5.54
C ARG A 253 8.13 -12.91 5.46
N ARG A 254 9.12 -13.10 6.32
CA ARG A 254 10.36 -12.30 6.28
C ARG A 254 11.11 -12.54 4.98
N VAL A 255 11.29 -13.78 4.55
CA VAL A 255 11.99 -14.14 3.32
C VAL A 255 11.25 -13.58 2.10
N GLU A 256 9.93 -13.76 2.02
CA GLU A 256 9.11 -13.20 0.94
C GLU A 256 9.25 -11.68 0.85
N SER A 257 9.19 -10.99 2.00
CA SER A 257 9.38 -9.54 2.08
C SER A 257 10.76 -9.12 1.59
N LEU A 258 11.82 -9.78 2.05
CA LEU A 258 13.19 -9.48 1.62
C LEU A 258 13.39 -9.73 0.12
N GLN A 259 12.77 -10.77 -0.46
CA GLN A 259 12.83 -11.03 -1.89
C GLN A 259 12.08 -10.00 -2.72
N TYR A 260 10.91 -9.56 -2.25
CA TYR A 260 10.10 -8.55 -2.93
C TYR A 260 10.79 -7.18 -2.92
N TRP A 261 11.43 -6.84 -1.80
CA TRP A 261 11.99 -5.51 -1.57
C TRP A 261 13.50 -5.38 -1.78
N GLY A 262 14.23 -6.50 -1.85
CA GLY A 262 15.68 -6.53 -2.09
C GLY A 262 16.06 -6.55 -3.57
N ARG A 263 15.11 -6.23 -4.46
CA ARG A 263 15.32 -5.97 -5.88
C ARG A 263 15.39 -4.48 -6.15
#